data_AF-A0A554M386-F1
#
_entry.id   AF-A0A554M386-F1
#
_cell.length_a   1.000
_cell.length_b   1.000
_cell.length_c   1.000
_cell.angle_alpha   90.00
_cell.angle_beta   90.00
_cell.angle_gamma   90.00
#
_symmetry.space_group_name_H-M   'P 1'
#
loop_
_entity.id
_entity.type
_entity.pdbx_description
1 polymer ?
#
loop_
_entity_poly.entity_id
_entity_poly.type
_entity_poly.pdbx_seq_one_letter_code
_entity_poly.pdbx_strand_id
1 'polypeptide(L)'
;MQGKKPPSPETFIAGRDALENLEPLKQLFTWIGQHIHANRISAARLLGGAAAIATHTVSPVAGTAAYLVNTAGDWVDGAVARNAGQRTKEGAILDPLVDKIVTGMTLWYIAAVHSNDNLPFLAAVGVSTLTDFIVQRMRGPFRSQLHDALKAALHPTLCEAIPPGENIQKIEATTLGKIKFILQSLAVTALLSLPGNDTVENIFAAGSLGVCVGLGANSLVKRIRQSKKPRA
;
A
#
# COMPACT_ATOMS: atom_id res chain seq x y z
N MET A 1 -31.05 5.73 20.43
CA MET A 1 -29.95 4.83 20.00
C MET A 1 -28.70 5.68 19.77
N GLN A 2 -27.78 5.71 20.75
CA GLN A 2 -26.51 6.44 20.61
C GLN A 2 -25.66 5.73 19.55
N GLY A 3 -25.48 6.38 18.41
CA GLY A 3 -24.63 5.88 17.34
C GLY A 3 -23.21 5.72 17.86
N LYS A 4 -22.72 4.47 17.90
CA LYS A 4 -21.31 4.18 18.15
C LYS A 4 -20.49 4.99 17.15
N LYS A 5 -19.76 5.98 17.68
CA LYS A 5 -18.79 6.77 16.91
C LYS A 5 -17.84 5.76 16.24
N PRO A 6 -17.59 5.85 14.92
CA PRO A 6 -16.68 4.93 14.26
C PRO A 6 -15.32 4.96 14.99
N PRO A 7 -14.63 3.81 15.14
CA PRO A 7 -13.38 3.74 15.89
C PRO A 7 -12.41 4.80 15.38
N SER A 8 -11.85 5.59 16.31
CA SER A 8 -10.89 6.63 15.94
C SER A 8 -9.62 5.98 15.35
N PRO A 9 -8.89 6.67 14.47
CA PRO A 9 -7.67 6.15 13.83
C PRO A 9 -6.61 5.68 14.84
N GLU A 10 -6.64 6.25 16.05
CA GLU A 10 -5.79 5.90 17.18
C GLU A 10 -5.96 4.44 17.58
N THR A 11 -7.18 3.89 17.50
CA THR A 11 -7.47 2.49 17.90
C THR A 11 -6.78 1.47 16.99
N PHE A 12 -6.73 1.75 15.67
CA PHE A 12 -6.10 0.84 14.69
C PHE A 12 -4.58 0.90 14.76
N ILE A 13 -4.03 2.11 14.88
CA ILE A 13 -2.59 2.32 15.10
C ILE A 13 -2.18 1.66 16.43
N ALA A 14 -2.97 1.82 17.49
CA ALA A 14 -2.74 1.17 18.77
C ALA A 14 -2.77 -0.37 18.67
N GLY A 15 -3.67 -0.95 17.86
CA GLY A 15 -3.72 -2.40 17.65
C GLY A 15 -2.48 -2.94 16.93
N ARG A 16 -2.05 -2.30 15.85
CA ARG A 16 -0.81 -2.65 15.13
C ARG A 16 0.41 -2.48 16.04
N ASP A 17 0.51 -1.35 16.72
CA ASP A 17 1.65 -1.06 17.58
C ASP A 17 1.67 -2.03 18.77
N ALA A 18 0.52 -2.44 19.31
CA ALA A 18 0.43 -3.50 20.32
C ALA A 18 0.95 -4.84 19.79
N LEU A 19 0.59 -5.22 18.55
CA LEU A 19 1.10 -6.44 17.91
C LEU A 19 2.61 -6.38 17.67
N GLU A 20 3.13 -5.27 17.14
CA GLU A 20 4.57 -5.11 16.88
C GLU A 20 5.41 -5.08 18.17
N ASN A 21 4.81 -4.64 19.27
CA ASN A 21 5.44 -4.64 20.59
C ASN A 21 5.32 -5.98 21.33
N LEU A 22 4.66 -6.99 20.76
CA LEU A 22 4.76 -8.34 21.30
C LEU A 22 6.21 -8.80 21.19
N GLU A 23 6.82 -9.13 22.33
CA GLU A 23 8.22 -9.52 22.45
C GLU A 23 8.70 -10.51 21.36
N PRO A 24 7.98 -11.61 21.03
CA PRO A 24 8.42 -12.52 19.96
C PRO A 24 8.48 -11.84 18.58
N LEU A 25 7.50 -10.98 18.25
CA LEU A 25 7.46 -10.27 16.97
C LEU A 25 8.53 -9.19 16.91
N LYS A 26 8.73 -8.45 18.00
CA LYS A 26 9.78 -7.44 18.12
C LYS A 26 11.17 -8.04 17.93
N GLN A 27 11.44 -9.18 18.56
CA GLN A 27 12.69 -9.93 18.39
C GLN A 27 12.87 -10.40 16.95
N LEU A 28 11.80 -10.95 16.35
CA LEU A 28 11.82 -11.37 14.95
C LEU A 28 12.13 -10.21 13.99
N PHE A 29 11.46 -9.06 14.11
CA PHE A 29 11.70 -7.92 13.24
C PHE A 29 13.09 -7.32 13.43
N THR A 30 13.59 -7.31 14.66
CA THR A 30 14.97 -6.89 14.95
C THR A 30 15.97 -7.84 14.30
N TRP A 31 15.76 -9.15 14.44
CA TRP A 31 16.60 -10.17 13.81
C TRP A 31 16.59 -10.07 12.28
N ILE A 32 15.41 -9.89 11.66
CA ILE A 32 15.32 -9.66 10.22
C ILE A 32 16.12 -8.43 9.83
N GLY A 33 15.98 -7.32 10.56
CA GLY A 33 16.69 -6.07 10.28
C GLY A 33 18.21 -6.19 10.37
N GLN A 34 18.74 -7.05 11.25
CA GLN A 34 20.18 -7.32 11.34
C GLN A 34 20.74 -8.00 10.08
N HIS A 35 19.91 -8.73 9.33
CA HIS A 35 20.31 -9.49 8.15
C HIS A 35 19.90 -8.82 6.83
N ILE A 36 18.73 -8.19 6.81
CA ILE A 36 18.12 -7.60 5.62
C ILE A 36 17.63 -6.21 5.94
N HIS A 37 18.15 -5.22 5.21
CA HIS A 37 17.72 -3.84 5.35
C HIS A 37 16.27 -3.65 4.91
N ALA A 38 15.47 -2.91 5.69
CA ALA A 38 14.05 -2.65 5.41
C ALA A 38 13.75 -2.22 3.97
N ASN A 39 14.46 -1.23 3.43
CA ASN A 39 14.31 -0.78 2.03
C ASN A 39 14.51 -1.91 0.98
N ARG A 40 15.33 -2.93 1.27
CA ARG A 40 15.49 -4.10 0.37
C ARG A 40 14.25 -4.99 0.40
N ILE A 41 13.62 -5.14 1.56
CA ILE A 41 12.33 -5.83 1.70
C ILE A 41 11.28 -5.08 0.88
N SER A 42 11.17 -3.76 1.02
CA SER A 42 10.27 -2.94 0.19
C SER A 42 10.56 -3.11 -1.30
N ALA A 43 11.82 -3.00 -1.73
CA ALA A 43 12.19 -3.16 -3.14
C ALA A 43 11.88 -4.55 -3.71
N ALA A 44 12.09 -5.61 -2.91
CA ALA A 44 11.81 -6.99 -3.32
C ALA A 44 10.32 -7.21 -3.64
N ARG A 45 9.41 -6.41 -3.04
CA ARG A 45 7.96 -6.50 -3.31
C ARG A 45 7.58 -6.16 -4.74
N LEU A 46 8.42 -5.43 -5.49
CA LEU A 46 8.21 -5.20 -6.92
C LEU A 46 8.28 -6.53 -7.68
N LEU A 47 9.30 -7.35 -7.38
CA LEU A 47 9.45 -8.68 -7.95
C LEU A 47 8.38 -9.64 -7.41
N GLY A 48 8.08 -9.56 -6.11
CA GLY A 48 7.02 -10.37 -5.50
C GLY A 48 5.64 -10.11 -6.09
N GLY A 49 5.31 -8.85 -6.42
CA GLY A 49 4.07 -8.50 -7.11
C GLY A 49 4.00 -9.06 -8.53
N ALA A 50 5.09 -8.95 -9.30
CA ALA A 50 5.17 -9.55 -10.63
C ALA A 50 5.08 -11.09 -10.57
N ALA A 51 5.74 -11.71 -9.59
CA ALA A 51 5.68 -13.15 -9.35
C ALA A 51 4.27 -13.60 -8.95
N ALA A 52 3.53 -12.82 -8.15
CA ALA A 52 2.14 -13.11 -7.81
C ALA A 52 1.23 -13.13 -9.05
N ILE A 53 1.40 -12.16 -9.96
CA ILE A 53 0.68 -12.14 -11.25
C ILE A 53 1.08 -13.35 -12.10
N ALA A 54 2.38 -13.63 -12.24
CA ALA A 54 2.87 -14.74 -13.05
C ALA A 54 2.45 -16.12 -12.51
N THR A 55 2.35 -16.28 -11.19
CA THR A 55 1.88 -17.52 -10.57
C THR A 55 0.36 -17.64 -10.68
N HIS A 56 -0.38 -16.52 -10.66
CA HIS A 56 -1.83 -16.52 -10.86
C HIS A 56 -2.25 -17.07 -12.23
N THR A 57 -1.47 -16.83 -13.29
CA THR A 57 -1.76 -17.39 -14.62
C THR A 57 -1.65 -18.91 -14.69
N VAL A 58 -0.92 -19.53 -13.75
CA VAL A 58 -0.76 -20.99 -13.64
C VAL A 58 -1.72 -21.57 -12.61
N SER A 59 -1.89 -20.90 -11.47
CA SER A 59 -2.79 -21.31 -10.38
C SER A 59 -3.33 -20.08 -9.66
N PRO A 60 -4.65 -19.80 -9.72
CA PRO A 60 -5.27 -18.68 -9.02
C PRO A 60 -5.00 -18.69 -7.51
N VAL A 61 -5.03 -19.89 -6.90
CA VAL A 61 -4.73 -20.08 -5.47
C VAL A 61 -3.28 -19.71 -5.16
N ALA A 62 -2.31 -20.19 -5.95
CA ALA A 62 -0.90 -19.88 -5.74
C ALA A 62 -0.62 -18.38 -5.95
N GLY A 63 -1.22 -17.77 -6.97
CA GLY A 63 -1.11 -16.34 -7.24
C GLY A 63 -1.70 -15.47 -6.14
N THR A 64 -2.87 -15.84 -5.62
CA THR A 64 -3.50 -15.17 -4.48
C THR A 64 -2.62 -15.28 -3.23
N ALA A 65 -2.11 -16.47 -2.93
CA ALA A 65 -1.22 -16.69 -1.79
C ALA A 65 0.07 -15.86 -1.93
N ALA A 66 0.67 -15.83 -3.11
CA ALA A 66 1.85 -15.02 -3.40
C ALA A 66 1.55 -13.50 -3.25
N TYR A 67 0.39 -13.05 -3.71
CA TYR A 67 -0.05 -11.66 -3.53
C TYR A 67 -0.19 -11.31 -2.03
N LEU A 68 -0.85 -12.16 -1.24
CA LEU A 68 -1.02 -11.95 0.20
C LEU A 68 0.31 -11.88 0.94
N VAL A 69 1.26 -12.78 0.62
CA VAL A 69 2.62 -12.74 1.16
C VAL A 69 3.32 -11.42 0.77
N ASN A 70 3.17 -10.99 -0.48
CA ASN A 70 3.76 -9.75 -0.97
C ASN A 70 3.16 -8.49 -0.32
N THR A 71 1.85 -8.49 -0.05
CA THR A 71 1.17 -7.43 0.70
C THR A 71 1.59 -7.43 2.16
N ALA A 72 1.74 -8.60 2.79
CA ALA A 72 2.26 -8.69 4.16
C ALA A 72 3.71 -8.16 4.25
N GLY A 73 4.49 -8.27 3.19
CA GLY A 73 5.83 -7.68 3.08
C GLY A 73 5.89 -6.17 3.34
N ASP A 74 4.80 -5.43 3.05
CA ASP A 74 4.64 -4.00 3.38
C ASP A 74 4.73 -3.76 4.89
N TRP A 75 3.96 -4.56 5.62
CA TRP A 75 3.93 -4.45 7.06
C TRP A 75 5.28 -4.85 7.65
N VAL A 76 5.90 -5.91 7.10
CA VAL A 76 7.20 -6.40 7.54
C VAL A 76 8.30 -5.36 7.32
N ASP A 77 8.38 -4.71 6.16
CA ASP A 77 9.42 -3.70 5.91
C ASP A 77 9.30 -2.51 6.88
N GLY A 78 8.08 -2.06 7.17
CA GLY A 78 7.82 -0.97 8.09
C GLY A 78 8.13 -1.37 9.53
N ALA A 79 7.75 -2.58 9.93
CA ALA A 79 8.01 -3.10 11.26
C ALA A 79 9.53 -3.28 11.48
N VAL A 80 10.25 -3.80 10.50
CA VAL A 80 11.72 -3.91 10.52
C VAL A 80 12.36 -2.52 10.61
N ALA A 81 11.92 -1.56 9.79
CA ALA A 81 12.43 -0.20 9.81
C ALA A 81 12.29 0.46 11.19
N ARG A 82 11.17 0.24 11.88
CA ARG A 82 10.91 0.78 13.22
C ARG A 82 11.73 0.07 14.31
N ASN A 83 11.71 -1.26 14.31
CA ASN A 83 12.31 -2.05 15.39
C ASN A 83 13.84 -2.15 15.29
N ALA A 84 14.40 -2.17 14.08
CA ALA A 84 15.84 -2.22 13.85
C ALA A 84 16.48 -0.83 13.65
N GLY A 85 15.72 0.26 13.78
CA GLY A 85 16.24 1.63 13.64
C GLY A 85 16.66 2.01 12.22
N GLN A 86 16.09 1.38 11.19
CA GLN A 86 16.46 1.55 9.77
C GLN A 86 15.53 2.51 9.01
N ARG A 87 14.93 3.49 9.70
CA ARG A 87 14.06 4.48 9.05
C ARG A 87 14.91 5.47 8.26
N THR A 88 14.61 5.63 6.98
CA THR A 88 15.37 6.52 6.07
C THR A 88 14.45 7.45 5.29
N LYS A 89 14.95 8.64 4.90
CA LYS A 89 14.19 9.63 4.10
C LYS A 89 13.77 9.05 2.76
N GLU A 90 14.70 8.39 2.08
CA GLU A 90 14.48 7.78 0.78
C GLU A 90 13.57 6.56 0.89
N GLY A 91 13.70 5.75 1.96
CA GLY A 91 12.77 4.65 2.25
C GLY A 91 11.32 5.12 2.40
N ALA A 92 11.10 6.28 3.03
CA ALA A 92 9.77 6.88 3.17
C ALA A 92 9.14 7.36 1.85
N ILE A 93 9.93 7.43 0.76
CA ILE A 93 9.47 7.68 -0.61
C ILE A 93 9.31 6.36 -1.38
N LEU A 94 10.27 5.44 -1.24
CA LEU A 94 10.27 4.12 -1.86
C LEU A 94 8.99 3.36 -1.53
N ASP A 95 8.65 3.28 -0.24
CA ASP A 95 7.56 2.46 0.27
C ASP A 95 6.18 2.82 -0.37
N PRO A 96 5.69 4.07 -0.29
CA PRO A 96 4.45 4.47 -1.00
C PRO A 96 4.50 4.35 -2.53
N LEU A 97 5.69 4.36 -3.13
CA LEU A 97 5.86 4.20 -4.57
C LEU A 97 5.70 2.73 -4.97
N VAL A 98 6.37 1.82 -4.27
CA VAL A 98 6.26 0.37 -4.47
C VAL A 98 4.81 -0.08 -4.29
N ASP A 99 4.15 0.39 -3.22
CA ASP A 99 2.74 0.08 -2.95
C ASP A 99 1.82 0.36 -4.13
N LYS A 100 2.00 1.53 -4.77
CA LYS A 100 1.17 1.96 -5.90
C LYS A 100 1.49 1.19 -7.17
N ILE A 101 2.76 0.85 -7.38
CA ILE A 101 3.17 0.03 -8.52
C ILE A 101 2.59 -1.37 -8.37
N VAL A 102 2.82 -2.05 -7.25
CA VAL A 102 2.33 -3.41 -6.99
C VAL A 102 0.81 -3.46 -7.07
N THR A 103 0.12 -2.59 -6.33
CA THR A 103 -1.35 -2.61 -6.29
C THR A 103 -1.95 -2.19 -7.63
N GLY A 104 -1.37 -1.18 -8.28
CA GLY A 104 -1.80 -0.71 -9.60
C GLY A 104 -1.65 -1.77 -10.67
N MET A 105 -0.47 -2.41 -10.77
CA MET A 105 -0.24 -3.51 -11.72
C MET A 105 -1.21 -4.67 -11.48
N THR A 106 -1.44 -5.05 -10.21
CA THR A 106 -2.35 -6.15 -9.88
C THR A 106 -3.80 -5.81 -10.26
N LEU A 107 -4.26 -4.58 -10.00
CA LEU A 107 -5.59 -4.12 -10.41
C LEU A 107 -5.76 -4.14 -11.93
N TRP A 108 -4.77 -3.67 -12.68
CA TRP A 108 -4.81 -3.68 -14.14
C TRP A 108 -4.72 -5.10 -14.71
N TYR A 109 -3.99 -6.00 -14.07
CA TYR A 109 -3.99 -7.42 -14.41
C TYR A 109 -5.39 -8.04 -14.23
N ILE A 110 -6.02 -7.82 -13.07
CA ILE A 110 -7.38 -8.31 -12.80
C ILE A 110 -8.37 -7.68 -13.79
N ALA A 111 -8.23 -6.40 -14.09
CA ALA A 111 -9.00 -5.75 -15.16
C ALA A 111 -8.86 -6.51 -16.46
N ALA A 112 -7.64 -6.80 -16.92
CA ALA A 112 -7.41 -7.50 -18.18
C ALA A 112 -8.02 -8.92 -18.21
N VAL A 113 -8.04 -9.64 -17.09
CA VAL A 113 -8.55 -11.03 -17.05
C VAL A 113 -10.05 -11.13 -16.73
N HIS A 114 -10.66 -10.12 -16.11
CA HIS A 114 -12.08 -10.13 -15.69
C HIS A 114 -12.96 -9.14 -16.46
N SER A 115 -12.39 -8.26 -17.30
CA SER A 115 -13.14 -7.08 -17.72
C SER A 115 -14.35 -7.33 -18.59
N ASN A 116 -14.60 -8.53 -19.17
CA ASN A 116 -15.82 -8.97 -19.92
C ASN A 116 -16.82 -7.84 -20.30
N ASP A 117 -16.36 -6.78 -20.97
CA ASP A 117 -17.07 -5.51 -21.23
C ASP A 117 -17.77 -4.80 -20.04
N ASN A 118 -17.41 -5.11 -18.79
CA ASN A 118 -17.81 -4.44 -17.57
C ASN A 118 -17.14 -3.05 -17.43
N LEU A 119 -17.67 -2.10 -18.20
CA LEU A 119 -17.23 -0.70 -18.19
C LEU A 119 -17.22 -0.06 -16.78
N PRO A 120 -18.22 -0.28 -15.89
CA PRO A 120 -18.16 0.23 -14.52
C PRO A 120 -16.94 -0.25 -13.74
N PHE A 121 -16.56 -1.52 -13.89
CA PHE A 121 -15.37 -2.08 -13.23
C PHE A 121 -14.09 -1.46 -13.77
N LEU A 122 -13.95 -1.38 -15.10
CA LEU A 122 -12.80 -0.70 -15.75
C LEU A 122 -12.69 0.76 -15.31
N ALA A 123 -13.82 1.47 -15.23
CA ALA A 123 -13.86 2.85 -14.75
C ALA A 123 -13.39 2.96 -13.29
N ALA A 124 -13.83 2.04 -12.42
CA ALA A 124 -13.41 2.03 -11.01
C ALA A 124 -11.90 1.78 -10.87
N VAL A 125 -11.32 0.85 -11.64
CA VAL A 125 -9.87 0.60 -11.70
C VAL A 125 -9.12 1.85 -12.19
N GLY A 126 -9.58 2.44 -13.29
CA GLY A 126 -8.98 3.66 -13.86
C GLY A 126 -9.00 4.84 -12.91
N VAL A 127 -10.14 5.12 -12.26
CA VAL A 127 -10.26 6.22 -11.30
C VAL A 127 -9.44 5.97 -10.02
N SER A 128 -9.40 4.72 -9.52
CA SER A 128 -8.60 4.38 -8.35
C SER A 128 -7.10 4.58 -8.61
N THR A 129 -6.60 4.06 -9.74
CA THR A 129 -5.19 4.21 -10.12
C THR A 129 -4.82 5.66 -10.44
N LEU A 130 -5.71 6.42 -11.09
CA LEU A 130 -5.52 7.86 -11.31
C LEU A 130 -5.42 8.62 -9.98
N THR A 131 -6.29 8.31 -9.01
CA THR A 131 -6.26 8.95 -7.70
C THR A 131 -4.94 8.65 -6.98
N ASP A 132 -4.46 7.41 -7.03
CA ASP A 132 -3.18 7.02 -6.43
C ASP A 132 -2.01 7.73 -7.09
N PHE A 133 -2.05 7.88 -8.42
CA PHE A 133 -1.06 8.64 -9.19
C PHE A 133 -1.04 10.12 -8.79
N ILE A 134 -2.20 10.78 -8.69
CA ILE A 134 -2.31 12.18 -8.26
C ILE A 134 -1.74 12.32 -6.84
N VAL A 135 -2.14 11.45 -5.92
CA VAL A 135 -1.61 11.46 -4.55
C VAL A 135 -0.10 11.24 -4.53
N GLN A 136 0.46 10.44 -5.45
CA GLN A 136 1.92 10.26 -5.55
C GLN A 136 2.60 11.52 -6.07
N ARG A 137 2.00 12.16 -7.08
CA ARG A 137 2.53 13.39 -7.67
C ARG A 137 2.56 14.54 -6.67
N MET A 138 1.62 14.57 -5.73
CA MET A 138 1.60 15.56 -4.64
C MET A 138 2.78 15.42 -3.67
N ARG A 139 3.41 14.23 -3.58
CA ARG A 139 4.59 14.03 -2.73
C ARG A 139 5.87 14.67 -3.31
N GLY A 140 5.90 14.95 -4.61
CA GLY A 140 7.03 15.61 -5.28
C GLY A 140 7.11 15.31 -6.78
N PRO A 141 8.12 15.84 -7.49
CA PRO A 141 8.37 15.48 -8.90
C PRO A 141 8.72 14.00 -9.05
N PHE A 142 8.14 13.33 -10.04
CA PHE A 142 8.32 11.89 -10.24
C PHE A 142 9.79 11.47 -10.41
N ARG A 143 10.59 12.25 -11.15
CA ARG A 143 12.03 11.97 -11.35
C ARG A 143 12.83 11.95 -10.05
N SER A 144 12.57 12.90 -9.14
CA SER A 144 13.21 12.93 -7.82
C SER A 144 12.78 11.73 -6.99
N GLN A 145 11.48 11.41 -6.98
CA GLN A 145 11.00 10.24 -6.25
C GLN A 145 11.61 8.94 -6.78
N LEU A 146 11.75 8.81 -8.10
CA LEU A 146 12.37 7.64 -8.72
C LEU A 146 13.85 7.54 -8.37
N HIS A 147 14.58 8.65 -8.42
CA HIS A 147 15.99 8.68 -8.00
C HIS A 147 16.15 8.24 -6.53
N ASP A 148 15.35 8.80 -5.64
CA ASP A 148 15.41 8.47 -4.21
C ASP A 148 14.99 7.02 -3.95
N ALA A 149 13.97 6.53 -4.64
CA ALA A 149 13.54 5.13 -4.57
C ALA A 149 14.63 4.18 -5.07
N LEU A 150 15.31 4.50 -6.18
CA LEU A 150 16.42 3.71 -6.70
C LEU A 150 17.61 3.72 -5.73
N LYS A 151 17.94 4.88 -5.15
CA LYS A 151 18.96 4.98 -4.10
C LYS A 151 18.61 4.10 -2.91
N ALA A 152 17.36 4.15 -2.42
CA ALA A 152 16.89 3.32 -1.32
C ALA A 152 16.94 1.81 -1.61
N ALA A 153 16.58 1.42 -2.84
CA ALA A 153 16.57 0.02 -3.25
C ALA A 153 17.98 -0.56 -3.43
N LEU A 154 18.88 0.19 -4.08
CA LEU A 154 20.20 -0.29 -4.49
C LEU A 154 21.27 -0.06 -3.42
N HIS A 155 21.20 1.09 -2.75
CA HIS A 155 22.22 1.56 -1.79
C HIS A 155 21.60 1.99 -0.45
N PRO A 156 20.88 1.09 0.24
CA PRO A 156 20.14 1.43 1.46
C PRO A 156 21.02 2.00 2.59
N THR A 157 22.28 1.58 2.67
CA THR A 157 23.24 2.05 3.68
C THR A 157 23.71 3.49 3.46
N LEU A 158 23.48 4.06 2.26
CA LEU A 158 23.82 5.46 1.92
C LEU A 158 22.62 6.40 2.09
N CYS A 159 21.48 5.89 2.54
CA CYS A 159 20.27 6.67 2.76
C CYS A 159 20.36 7.50 4.04
N GLU A 160 19.67 8.63 4.04
CA GLU A 160 19.68 9.53 5.19
C GLU A 160 18.76 8.99 6.29
N ALA A 161 19.33 8.69 7.46
CA ALA A 161 18.57 8.19 8.60
C ALA A 161 17.62 9.26 9.14
N ILE A 162 16.44 8.83 9.59
CA ILE A 162 15.44 9.70 10.23
C ILE A 162 15.62 9.63 11.75
N PRO A 163 15.86 10.76 12.44
CA PRO A 163 15.88 10.79 13.89
C PRO A 163 14.58 10.26 14.51
N PRO A 164 14.64 9.59 15.67
CA PRO A 164 13.44 9.14 16.38
C PRO A 164 12.47 10.31 16.64
N GLY A 165 11.21 10.15 16.26
CA GLY A 165 10.16 11.15 16.46
C GLY A 165 10.01 12.19 15.34
N GLU A 166 10.94 12.25 14.37
CA GLU A 166 10.82 13.17 13.24
C GLU A 166 9.95 12.57 12.12
N ASN A 167 9.07 13.40 11.55
CA ASN A 167 8.18 13.01 10.46
C ASN A 167 8.47 13.85 9.21
N ILE A 168 8.96 13.18 8.17
CA ILE A 168 9.52 13.83 6.98
C ILE A 168 8.51 13.87 5.83
N GLN A 169 7.41 13.11 5.93
CA GLN A 169 6.38 13.13 4.90
C GLN A 169 5.63 14.47 4.91
N LYS A 170 5.86 15.29 3.88
CA LYS A 170 5.11 16.55 3.66
C LYS A 170 3.59 16.34 3.58
N ILE A 171 3.15 15.16 3.15
CA ILE A 171 1.75 14.79 3.01
C ILE A 171 1.57 13.42 3.63
N GLU A 172 0.97 13.41 4.81
CA GLU A 172 0.70 12.18 5.55
C GLU A 172 -0.47 11.39 4.95
N ALA A 173 -0.47 10.08 5.23
CA ALA A 173 -1.60 9.24 4.90
C ALA A 173 -2.80 9.59 5.81
N THR A 174 -3.89 10.06 5.19
CA THR A 174 -5.17 10.25 5.90
C THR A 174 -5.76 8.91 6.30
N THR A 175 -6.58 8.87 7.36
CA THR A 175 -7.28 7.65 7.78
C THR A 175 -8.15 7.07 6.66
N LEU A 176 -8.81 7.93 5.88
CA LEU A 176 -9.58 7.51 4.71
C LEU A 176 -8.69 6.84 3.66
N GLY A 177 -7.46 7.32 3.48
CA GLY A 177 -6.47 6.68 2.61
C GLY A 177 -6.06 5.29 3.09
N LYS A 178 -5.90 5.09 4.40
CA LYS A 178 -5.59 3.76 4.98
C LYS A 178 -6.76 2.79 4.83
N ILE A 179 -7.98 3.25 5.11
CA ILE A 179 -9.21 2.44 4.92
C ILE A 179 -9.37 2.08 3.45
N LYS A 180 -9.18 3.04 2.53
CA LYS A 180 -9.19 2.80 1.08
C LYS A 180 -8.22 1.69 0.70
N PHE A 181 -6.99 1.75 1.20
CA PHE A 181 -5.97 0.74 0.91
C PHE A 181 -6.40 -0.66 1.38
N ILE A 182 -6.91 -0.79 2.61
CA ILE A 182 -7.37 -2.08 3.15
C ILE A 182 -8.51 -2.64 2.30
N LEU A 183 -9.53 -1.82 2.02
CA LEU A 183 -10.67 -2.24 1.20
C LEU A 183 -10.23 -2.64 -0.22
N GLN A 184 -9.30 -1.89 -0.81
CA GLN A 184 -8.76 -2.20 -2.13
C GLN A 184 -7.96 -3.51 -2.12
N SER A 185 -7.16 -3.76 -1.09
CA SER A 185 -6.39 -5.00 -0.97
C SER A 185 -7.29 -6.23 -0.75
N LEU A 186 -8.36 -6.08 0.03
CA LEU A 186 -9.39 -7.12 0.20
C LEU A 186 -10.14 -7.38 -1.11
N ALA A 187 -10.51 -6.34 -1.85
CA ALA A 187 -11.15 -6.47 -3.15
C ALA A 187 -10.25 -7.19 -4.16
N VAL A 188 -8.97 -6.84 -4.22
CA VAL A 188 -7.96 -7.51 -5.06
C VAL A 188 -7.82 -8.97 -4.67
N THR A 189 -7.70 -9.28 -3.38
CA THR A 189 -7.58 -10.66 -2.89
C THR A 189 -8.80 -11.49 -3.28
N ALA A 190 -10.01 -10.96 -3.08
CA ALA A 190 -11.24 -11.64 -3.47
C ALA A 190 -11.25 -11.92 -4.98
N LEU A 191 -10.95 -10.91 -5.81
CA LEU A 191 -10.91 -11.04 -7.27
C LEU A 191 -9.85 -12.02 -7.78
N LEU A 192 -8.73 -12.20 -7.08
CA LEU A 192 -7.73 -13.22 -7.43
C LEU A 192 -8.14 -14.63 -6.99
N SER A 193 -8.95 -14.73 -5.93
CA SER A 193 -9.31 -16.03 -5.35
C SER A 193 -10.42 -16.73 -6.12
N LEU A 194 -11.14 -15.99 -6.97
CA LEU A 194 -12.43 -16.42 -7.47
C LEU A 194 -12.40 -16.70 -8.98
N PRO A 195 -13.13 -17.74 -9.44
CA PRO A 195 -13.23 -18.06 -10.86
C PRO A 195 -14.13 -17.03 -11.55
N GLY A 196 -13.53 -16.06 -12.25
CA GLY A 196 -14.13 -14.82 -12.78
C GLY A 196 -15.36 -14.88 -13.69
N ASN A 197 -16.43 -15.57 -13.29
CA ASN A 197 -17.65 -15.75 -14.06
C ASN A 197 -18.94 -15.49 -13.25
N ASP A 198 -18.85 -15.08 -11.99
CA ASP A 198 -20.02 -14.86 -11.14
C ASP A 198 -20.46 -13.39 -11.11
N THR A 199 -21.72 -13.14 -11.52
CA THR A 199 -22.33 -11.79 -11.55
C THR A 199 -22.28 -11.09 -10.18
N VAL A 200 -22.46 -11.85 -9.10
CA VAL A 200 -22.40 -11.34 -7.72
C VAL A 200 -21.01 -10.81 -7.38
N GLU A 201 -19.98 -11.41 -7.95
CA GLU A 201 -18.58 -11.14 -7.71
C GLU A 201 -18.14 -9.86 -8.40
N ASN A 202 -18.54 -9.72 -9.67
CA ASN A 202 -18.38 -8.48 -10.42
C ASN A 202 -19.10 -7.31 -9.74
N ILE A 203 -20.27 -7.55 -9.14
CA ILE A 203 -21.00 -6.54 -8.36
C ILE A 203 -20.25 -6.19 -7.06
N PHE A 204 -19.74 -7.19 -6.32
CA PHE A 204 -18.98 -6.96 -5.10
C PHE A 204 -17.66 -6.22 -5.38
N ALA A 205 -16.95 -6.61 -6.44
CA ALA A 205 -15.72 -5.98 -6.89
C ALA A 205 -15.94 -4.55 -7.38
N ALA A 206 -16.92 -4.33 -8.26
CA ALA A 206 -17.27 -2.98 -8.72
C ALA A 206 -17.78 -2.11 -7.56
N GLY A 207 -18.56 -2.66 -6.64
CA GLY A 207 -19.06 -1.96 -5.46
C GLY A 207 -17.94 -1.58 -4.49
N SER A 208 -17.06 -2.51 -4.14
CA SER A 208 -15.93 -2.26 -3.24
C SER A 208 -14.91 -1.29 -3.85
N LEU A 209 -14.58 -1.42 -5.14
CA LEU A 209 -13.74 -0.46 -5.85
C LEU A 209 -14.42 0.89 -6.01
N GLY A 210 -15.74 0.94 -6.22
CA GLY A 210 -16.53 2.18 -6.23
C GLY A 210 -16.46 2.92 -4.90
N VAL A 211 -16.56 2.19 -3.77
CA VAL A 211 -16.32 2.77 -2.43
C VAL A 211 -14.87 3.27 -2.31
N CYS A 212 -13.89 2.51 -2.79
CA CYS A 212 -12.48 2.93 -2.80
C CYS A 212 -12.27 4.23 -3.61
N VAL A 213 -12.95 4.39 -4.74
CA VAL A 213 -12.93 5.62 -5.53
C VAL A 213 -13.44 6.80 -4.71
N GLY A 214 -14.59 6.67 -4.04
CA GLY A 214 -15.15 7.73 -3.19
C GLY A 214 -14.22 8.11 -2.02
N LEU A 215 -13.65 7.10 -1.34
CA LEU A 215 -12.69 7.32 -0.25
C LEU A 215 -11.39 7.97 -0.75
N GLY A 216 -10.91 7.53 -1.92
CA GLY A 216 -9.72 8.07 -2.59
C GLY A 216 -9.89 9.55 -2.92
N ALA A 217 -11.00 9.91 -3.56
CA ALA A 217 -11.32 11.30 -3.90
C ALA A 217 -11.42 12.19 -2.66
N ASN A 218 -12.08 11.73 -1.60
CA ASN A 218 -12.19 12.47 -0.34
C ASN A 218 -10.81 12.63 0.35
N SER A 219 -10.02 11.55 0.41
CA SER A 219 -8.63 11.60 0.91
C SER A 219 -7.79 12.59 0.12
N LEU A 220 -7.94 12.63 -1.21
CA LEU A 220 -7.25 13.56 -2.09
C LEU A 220 -7.63 15.02 -1.77
N VAL A 221 -8.93 15.33 -1.65
CA VAL A 221 -9.40 16.67 -1.27
C VAL A 221 -8.81 17.10 0.08
N LYS A 222 -8.76 16.21 1.07
CA LYS A 222 -8.14 16.51 2.37
C LYS A 222 -6.64 16.82 2.24
N ARG A 223 -5.90 16.07 1.42
CA ARG A 223 -4.48 16.31 1.17
C ARG A 223 -4.23 17.63 0.43
N ILE A 224 -5.09 18.00 -0.53
CA ILE A 224 -5.00 19.29 -1.23
C ILE A 224 -5.21 20.45 -0.25
N ARG A 225 -6.11 20.29 0.72
CA ARG A 225 -6.30 21.28 1.80
C ARG A 225 -5.08 21.35 2.72
N GLN A 226 -4.46 20.22 3.05
CA GLN A 226 -3.22 20.17 3.84
C GLN A 226 -2.07 20.89 3.14
N SER A 227 -1.89 20.67 1.82
CA SER A 227 -0.79 21.31 1.07
C SER A 227 -0.92 22.83 0.93
N LYS A 228 -2.11 23.39 1.19
CA LYS A 228 -2.38 24.84 1.12
C LYS A 228 -2.24 25.55 2.47
N LYS A 229 -2.12 24.84 3.60
CA LYS A 229 -1.94 25.49 4.91
C LYS A 229 -0.53 26.10 4.98
N PRO A 230 -0.39 27.38 5.35
CA PRO A 230 0.93 27.98 5.60
C PRO A 230 1.60 27.23 6.75
N ARG A 231 2.91 27.00 6.63
CA ARG A 231 3.70 26.44 7.74
C ARG A 231 3.69 27.45 8.88
N ALA A 232 3.22 27.02 10.05
CA ALA A 232 3.46 27.72 11.31
C ALA A 232 4.92 27.53 11.72
#